data_AF-A0A534RKX8-F1
#
_entry.id   AF-A0A534RKX8-F1
#
_cell.length_a   1.000
_cell.length_b   1.000
_cell.length_c   1.000
_cell.angle_alpha   90.00
_cell.angle_beta   90.00
_cell.angle_gamma   90.00
#
_symmetry.space_group_name_H-M   'P 1'
#
loop_
_entity.id
_entity.type
_entity.pdbx_description
1 polymer ?
#
loop_
_entity_poly.entity_id
_entity_poly.type
_entity_poly.pdbx_seq_one_letter_code
_entity_poly.pdbx_strand_id
1 'polypeptide(L)' 'MTRPTAPRTLFAKVWEAHIVHQLGDGPALLYVDLHLVHEVTSPQAFGGLRGAGRRVRRPDLTLATVDH' A
#
# COMPACT_ATOMS: atom_id res chain seq x y z
N MET A 1 14.14 8.47 32.22
CA MET A 1 12.70 8.16 32.34
C MET A 1 12.22 7.53 31.03
N THR A 2 12.27 6.21 30.93
CA THR A 2 11.67 5.46 29.83
C THR A 2 10.17 5.41 30.05
N ARG A 3 9.42 6.17 29.25
CA ARG A 3 7.95 6.11 29.28
C ARG A 3 7.52 4.66 28.99
N PRO A 4 6.69 4.01 29.81
CA PRO A 4 6.16 2.70 29.45
C PRO A 4 5.34 2.91 28.18
N THR A 5 5.80 2.39 27.05
CA THR A 5 4.96 2.35 25.85
C THR A 5 3.82 1.40 26.17
N ALA A 6 2.61 1.94 26.27
CA ALA A 6 1.41 1.13 26.40
C ALA A 6 1.47 -0.04 25.40
N PRO A 7 1.07 -1.26 25.80
CA PRO A 7 1.05 -2.39 24.89
C PRO A 7 0.31 -2.01 23.61
N ARG A 8 1.00 -2.12 22.46
CA ARG A 8 0.40 -1.89 21.14
C ARG A 8 0.00 -3.23 20.51
N THR A 9 -1.14 -3.23 19.83
CA THR A 9 -1.59 -4.37 19.02
C THR A 9 -0.61 -4.60 17.85
N LEU A 10 -0.60 -5.81 17.29
CA LEU A 10 0.18 -6.10 16.08
C LEU A 10 -0.22 -5.17 14.93
N PHE A 11 -1.53 -4.95 14.76
CA PHE A 11 -2.06 -4.03 13.76
C PHE A 11 -1.50 -2.62 13.91
N ALA A 12 -1.52 -2.04 15.13
CA ALA A 12 -0.98 -0.70 15.36
C ALA A 12 0.51 -0.60 15.04
N LYS A 13 1.28 -1.63 15.40
CA LYS A 13 2.71 -1.70 15.08
C LYS A 13 2.98 -1.72 13.58
N VAL A 14 2.23 -2.54 12.83
CA VAL A 14 2.36 -2.63 11.37
C VAL A 14 1.91 -1.33 10.72
N TRP A 15 0.72 -0.83 11.07
CA TRP A 15 0.18 0.41 10.54
C TRP A 15 1.15 1.59 10.70
N GLU A 16 1.62 1.84 11.94
CA GLU A 16 2.54 2.94 12.24
C GLU A 16 3.86 2.82 11.48
N ALA A 17 4.36 1.61 11.24
CA ALA A 17 5.58 1.39 10.47
C ALA A 17 5.44 1.73 8.97
N HIS A 18 4.21 1.82 8.45
CA HIS A 18 3.92 2.03 7.03
C HIS A 18 3.39 3.44 6.71
N ILE A 19 3.21 4.29 7.73
CA ILE A 19 2.85 5.70 7.52
C ILE A 19 4.07 6.42 6.91
N VAL A 20 3.90 6.92 5.69
CA VAL A 20 4.85 7.82 5.03
C VAL A 20 4.65 9.25 5.54
N HIS A 21 3.39 9.66 5.70
CA HIS A 21 3.04 10.99 6.16
C HIS A 21 1.64 11.02 6.78
N GLN A 22 1.50 11.71 7.91
CA GLN A 22 0.21 11.98 8.53
C GLN A 22 -0.32 13.34 8.04
N LEU A 23 -1.47 13.37 7.37
CA LEU A 23 -2.06 14.62 6.84
C LEU A 23 -2.81 15.40 7.93
N GLY A 24 -2.11 15.81 8.99
CA GLY A 24 -2.71 16.45 10.16
C GLY A 24 -3.79 15.57 10.78
N ASP A 25 -4.98 16.15 11.02
CA ASP A 25 -6.16 15.42 11.51
C ASP A 25 -6.86 14.59 10.41
N GLY A 26 -6.32 14.58 9.19
CA GLY A 26 -6.82 13.84 8.04
C GLY A 26 -6.26 12.42 7.91
N PRO A 27 -6.45 11.78 6.75
CA PRO A 27 -5.97 10.42 6.49
C PRO A 27 -4.44 10.30 6.56
N ALA A 28 -3.96 9.10 6.91
CA ALA A 28 -2.55 8.77 6.75
C ALA A 28 -2.24 8.40 5.30
N LEU A 29 -1.12 8.90 4.78
CA LEU A 29 -0.52 8.37 3.57
C LEU A 29 0.28 7.12 3.93
N LEU A 30 -0.15 5.97 3.41
CA LEU A 30 0.53 4.69 3.62
C LEU A 30 1.37 4.30 2.42
N TYR A 31 2.51 3.66 2.69
CA TYR A 31 3.25 2.90 1.69
C TYR A 31 2.65 1.50 1.56
N VAL A 32 2.52 1.01 0.32
CA VAL A 32 2.04 -0.35 0.03
C VAL A 32 3.20 -1.18 -0.51
N ASP A 33 3.62 -2.18 0.27
CA ASP A 33 4.81 -3.00 -0.01
C ASP A 33 4.55 -4.20 -0.93
N LEU A 34 3.29 -4.58 -1.14
CA LEU A 34 2.94 -5.67 -2.05
C LEU A 34 1.59 -5.40 -2.70
N HIS A 35 1.56 -5.47 -4.02
CA HIS A 35 0.36 -5.39 -4.83
C HIS A 35 0.07 -6.78 -5.38
N LEU A 36 -1.03 -7.38 -4.95
CA LEU A 36 -1.56 -8.62 -5.50
C LEU A 36 -2.61 -8.27 -6.53
N VAL A 37 -2.40 -8.69 -7.77
CA VAL A 37 -3.25 -8.32 -8.91
C VAL A 37 -3.66 -9.58 -9.68
N HIS A 38 -4.89 -9.62 -10.18
CA HIS A 38 -5.45 -10.76 -10.92
C HIS A 38 -6.09 -10.35 -12.26
N GLU A 39 -6.31 -11.31 -13.15
CA GLU A 39 -6.72 -11.08 -14.55
C GLU A 39 -8.05 -10.36 -14.75
N VAL A 40 -9.02 -10.46 -13.83
CA VAL A 40 -10.33 -9.81 -14.00
C VAL A 40 -10.31 -8.31 -13.67
N THR A 41 -9.74 -7.89 -12.54
CA THR A 41 -9.87 -6.48 -12.07
C THR A 41 -8.70 -5.58 -12.48
N SER A 42 -7.53 -6.17 -12.73
CA SER A 42 -6.29 -5.43 -12.99
C SER A 42 -6.21 -4.78 -14.37
N PRO A 43 -6.83 -5.30 -15.46
CA PRO A 43 -6.80 -4.65 -16.76
C PRO A 43 -7.28 -3.20 -16.74
N GLN A 44 -8.31 -2.90 -15.94
CA GLN A 44 -8.84 -1.54 -15.77
C GLN A 44 -7.82 -0.63 -15.06
N ALA A 45 -7.17 -1.12 -13.99
CA ALA A 45 -6.16 -0.35 -13.27
C ALA A 45 -4.95 0.00 -14.16
N PHE A 46 -4.47 -0.96 -14.96
CA PHE A 46 -3.40 -0.71 -15.93
C PHE A 46 -3.84 0.20 -17.07
N GLY A 47 -5.11 0.13 -17.49
CA GLY A 47 -5.72 1.08 -18.41
C GLY A 47 -5.65 2.52 -17.89
N GLY A 48 -6.01 2.72 -16.62
CA GLY A 48 -5.90 4.01 -15.95
C GLY A 48 -4.47 4.56 -15.90
N LEU A 49 -3.48 3.70 -15.60
CA LEU A 49 -2.07 4.10 -15.64
C LEU A 49 -1.64 4.57 -17.03
N ARG A 50 -2.00 3.82 -18.09
CA ARG A 50 -1.69 4.20 -19.47
C ARG A 50 -2.36 5.51 -19.86
N GLY A 51 -3.63 5.69 -19.53
CA GLY A 51 -4.37 6.93 -19.80
C GLY A 51 -3.74 8.16 -19.13
N ALA A 52 -3.15 7.98 -17.94
CA ALA A 52 -2.42 9.02 -17.22
C ALA A 52 -0.93 9.15 -17.64
N GLY A 53 -0.46 8.40 -18.65
CA GLY A 53 0.95 8.40 -19.06
C GLY A 53 1.92 7.83 -18.02
N ARG A 54 1.43 7.01 -17.08
CA ARG A 54 2.20 6.45 -15.96
C ARG A 54 2.58 5.01 -16.21
N ARG A 55 3.74 4.61 -15.67
CA ARG A 55 4.18 3.21 -15.58
C ARG A 55 3.92 2.68 -14.17
N VAL A 56 3.89 1.36 -14.04
CA VAL A 56 3.91 0.71 -12.73
C VAL A 56 5.20 1.11 -12.02
N ARG A 57 5.10 1.70 -10.83
CA ARG A 57 6.24 2.29 -10.13
C ARG A 57 7.17 1.25 -9.51
N ARG A 58 6.61 0.15 -8.98
CA ARG A 58 7.35 -0.94 -8.30
C ARG A 58 6.95 -2.30 -8.86
N PRO A 59 7.39 -2.66 -10.09
CA PRO A 59 7.12 -3.98 -10.66
C PRO A 59 7.64 -5.12 -9.78
N ASP A 60 8.73 -4.88 -9.04
CA ASP A 60 9.31 -5.81 -8.07
C ASP A 60 8.42 -6.10 -6.86
N LEU A 61 7.43 -5.25 -6.59
CA LEU A 61 6.44 -5.38 -5.52
C LEU A 61 5.03 -5.59 -6.08
N THR A 62 4.89 -5.96 -7.35
CA THR A 62 3.60 -6.22 -7.99
C THR A 62 3.58 -7.64 -8.52
N LEU A 63 2.87 -8.53 -7.83
CA LEU A 63 2.72 -9.91 -8.20
C LEU A 63 1.37 -10.11 -8.89
N ALA A 64 1.42 -10.56 -10.15
CA ALA A 64 0.25 -10.91 -10.93
C ALA A 64 0.07 -12.43 -10.94
N THR A 65 -1.14 -12.88 -10.64
CA THR A 65 -1.57 -14.26 -10.84
C THR A 65 -2.64 -14.30 -11.92
N VAL A 66 -2.65 -15.39 -12.69
CA VAL A 66 -3.77 -15.74 -13.57
C VAL A 66 -4.40 -16.96 -12.94
N ASP A 67 -5.46 -16.76 -12.16
CA ASP A 67 -6.02 -17.79 -11.26
C ASP A 67 -7.51 -18.07 -11.49
N HIS A 68 -7.99 -17.75 -12.70
CA HIS A 68 -9.31 -18.13 -13.22
C HIS A 68 -9.19 -19.07 -14.42
#